data_AF-A0A2D6VJA6-F1
#
_entry.id   AF-A0A2D6VJA6-F1
#
_cell.length_a   1.000
_cell.length_b   1.000
_cell.length_c   1.000
_cell.angle_alpha   90.00
_cell.angle_beta   90.00
_cell.angle_gamma   90.00
#
_symmetry.space_group_name_H-M   'P 1'
#
loop_
_entity.id
_entity.type
_entity.pdbx_description
1 polymer ?
#
loop_
_entity_poly.entity_id
_entity_poly.type
_entity_poly.pdbx_seq_one_letter_code
_entity_poly.pdbx_strand_id
1 'polypeptide(L)'
;MQVYVYFDGKNHGPYSVDQLRQHLKACAFKEDHLACYDGQNWVKIRDVPGISPDVKNTKPGIPKKAGEKQPKKTKKMRAKRLVVVSLCVILALLVVGGSVAGLIYYLLGNNEEQVKAEKTDVFSLTSDQIVDVYDGDTFKIDLPSQHPLFGDDLSIRVLGIDTPEMKGTSDEIKALANQAKNRTQELLREADLIVLKNPERGKYFRVVAEVWIDGESLGEMLKGEGLAKDYDGEGARPEW
;
A
#
# COMPACT_ATOMS: atom_id res chain seq x y z
N MET A 1 35.97 -13.74 27.39
CA MET A 1 34.60 -13.22 27.37
C MET A 1 34.47 -12.29 26.18
N GLN A 2 33.43 -12.45 25.37
CA GLN A 2 33.14 -11.57 24.23
C GLN A 2 31.97 -10.68 24.63
N VAL A 3 32.13 -9.36 24.45
CA VAL A 3 31.14 -8.37 24.85
C VAL A 3 30.67 -7.61 23.62
N TYR A 4 29.35 -7.53 23.44
CA TYR A 4 28.71 -6.70 22.43
C TYR A 4 28.17 -5.44 23.10
N VAL A 5 28.41 -4.27 22.51
CA VAL A 5 27.91 -2.99 23.01
C VAL A 5 26.83 -2.48 22.05
N TYR A 6 25.67 -2.12 22.59
CA TYR A 6 24.61 -1.49 21.82
C TYR A 6 24.73 0.03 21.95
N PHE A 7 25.03 0.68 20.83
CA PHE A 7 25.15 2.14 20.75
C PHE A 7 24.75 2.59 19.34
N ASP A 8 24.10 3.75 19.24
CA ASP A 8 23.67 4.33 17.95
C ASP A 8 22.84 3.38 17.06
N GLY A 9 21.94 2.61 17.69
CA GLY A 9 21.05 1.68 16.99
C GLY A 9 21.71 0.41 16.46
N LYS A 10 23.01 0.19 16.71
CA LYS A 10 23.78 -0.96 16.20
C LYS A 10 24.51 -1.71 17.32
N ASN A 11 24.72 -3.01 17.09
CA ASN A 11 25.57 -3.84 17.94
C ASN A 11 27.03 -3.74 17.47
N HIS A 12 27.91 -3.27 18.35
CA HIS A 12 29.34 -3.17 18.14
C HIS A 12 30.06 -4.29 18.88
N GLY A 13 31.03 -4.95 18.25
CA GLY A 13 31.82 -6.03 18.83
C GLY A 13 31.96 -7.22 17.88
N PRO A 14 32.37 -8.40 18.39
CA PRO A 14 32.68 -8.68 19.81
C PRO A 14 33.98 -8.02 20.27
N TYR A 15 33.96 -7.42 21.47
CA TYR A 15 35.14 -6.88 22.15
C TYR A 15 35.59 -7.79 23.30
N SER A 16 36.90 -7.86 23.53
CA SER A 16 37.43 -8.35 24.81
C SER A 16 37.25 -7.30 25.91
N VAL A 17 37.32 -7.72 27.18
CA VAL A 17 37.23 -6.80 28.34
C VAL A 17 38.30 -5.70 28.26
N ASP A 18 39.50 -6.03 27.79
CA ASP A 18 40.60 -5.06 27.67
C ASP A 18 40.38 -4.08 26.50
N GLN A 19 39.85 -4.56 25.37
CA GLN A 19 39.43 -3.68 24.26
C GLN A 19 38.32 -2.74 24.70
N LEU A 20 37.34 -3.23 25.48
CA LEU A 20 36.25 -2.42 25.99
C LEU A 20 36.75 -1.33 26.95
N ARG A 21 37.74 -1.63 27.82
CA ARG A 21 38.41 -0.62 28.65
C ARG A 21 39.14 0.44 27.82
N GLN A 22 39.79 0.05 26.73
CA GLN A 22 40.46 1.00 25.82
C GLN A 22 39.44 1.93 25.15
N HIS A 23 38.29 1.40 24.71
CA HIS A 23 37.22 2.22 24.13
C HIS A 23 36.57 3.19 25.13
N LEU A 24 36.42 2.79 26.40
CA LEU A 24 35.98 3.69 27.47
C LEU A 24 37.00 4.82 27.73
N LYS A 25 38.31 4.48 27.75
CA LYS A 25 39.38 5.49 27.87
C LYS A 25 39.44 6.45 26.69
N ALA A 26 39.15 5.94 25.48
CA ALA A 26 39.09 6.73 24.25
C ALA A 26 37.77 7.51 24.10
N CYS A 27 36.87 7.48 25.10
CA CYS A 27 35.53 8.08 25.07
C CYS A 27 34.64 7.62 23.89
N ALA A 28 34.97 6.49 23.25
CA ALA A 28 34.18 5.92 22.17
C ALA A 28 32.85 5.33 22.68
N PHE A 29 32.85 4.84 23.91
CA PHE A 29 31.65 4.38 24.63
C PHE A 29 31.57 5.03 26.00
N LYS A 30 30.37 5.11 26.56
CA LYS A 30 30.10 5.60 27.91
C LYS A 30 29.70 4.44 28.82
N GLU A 31 29.97 4.59 30.11
CA GLU A 31 29.67 3.56 31.14
C GLU A 31 28.18 3.20 31.26
N ASP A 32 27.29 4.06 30.78
CA ASP A 32 25.84 3.90 30.79
C ASP A 32 25.30 3.19 29.53
N HIS A 33 26.11 3.01 28.50
CA HIS A 33 25.72 2.23 27.32
C HIS A 33 25.48 0.76 27.71
N LEU A 34 24.60 0.10 26.95
CA LEU A 34 24.23 -1.29 27.19
C LEU A 34 25.24 -2.23 26.56
N ALA A 35 25.58 -3.29 27.28
CA ALA A 35 26.48 -4.34 26.85
C ALA A 35 25.94 -5.72 27.21
N CYS A 36 26.17 -6.68 26.33
CA CYS A 36 25.77 -8.07 26.48
C CYS A 36 27.01 -8.97 26.39
N TYR A 37 27.21 -9.83 27.40
CA TYR A 37 28.37 -10.72 27.49
C TYR A 37 27.99 -12.21 27.60
N ASP A 38 26.73 -12.51 27.88
CA ASP A 38 26.18 -13.87 28.05
C ASP A 38 25.20 -14.26 26.92
N GLY A 39 24.98 -13.36 25.96
CA GLY A 39 24.05 -13.54 24.83
C GLY A 39 22.57 -13.37 25.18
N GLN A 40 22.22 -13.05 26.43
CA GLN A 40 20.83 -13.00 26.89
C GLN A 40 20.49 -11.69 27.63
N ASN A 41 21.42 -11.14 28.42
CA ASN A 41 21.17 -10.00 29.30
C ASN A 41 21.98 -8.78 28.87
N TRP A 42 21.28 -7.65 28.72
CA TRP A 42 21.89 -6.35 28.49
C TRP A 42 22.06 -5.62 29.82
N VAL A 43 23.31 -5.43 30.24
CA VAL A 43 23.70 -4.70 31.45
C VAL A 43 24.46 -3.43 31.07
N LYS A 44 24.59 -2.46 31.96
CA LYS A 44 25.44 -1.28 31.66
C LYS A 44 26.89 -1.73 31.56
N ILE A 45 27.70 -1.05 30.74
CA ILE A 45 29.13 -1.39 30.56
C ILE A 45 29.87 -1.45 31.91
N ARG A 46 29.57 -0.54 32.85
CA ARG A 46 30.16 -0.57 34.21
C ARG A 46 29.85 -1.84 35.02
N ASP A 47 28.72 -2.49 34.72
CA ASP A 47 28.22 -3.67 35.41
C ASP A 47 28.70 -4.97 34.70
N VAL A 48 29.46 -4.85 33.60
CA VAL A 48 30.06 -5.99 32.89
C VAL A 48 31.20 -6.59 33.72
N PRO A 49 31.21 -7.92 33.93
CA PRO A 49 32.28 -8.60 34.67
C PRO A 49 33.67 -8.26 34.12
N GLY A 50 34.51 -7.67 34.97
CA GLY A 50 35.87 -7.26 34.63
C GLY A 50 36.05 -5.81 34.17
N ILE A 51 34.99 -4.99 34.06
CA ILE A 51 35.14 -3.55 33.71
C ILE A 51 35.39 -2.65 34.94
N SER A 52 34.92 -3.02 36.13
CA SER A 52 35.15 -2.22 37.35
C SER A 52 36.46 -2.59 38.08
N PRO A 53 37.28 -1.62 38.52
CA PRO A 53 38.28 -1.84 39.56
C PRO A 53 37.62 -1.64 40.95
N ASP A 54 37.71 -2.65 41.83
CA ASP A 54 37.33 -2.61 43.27
C ASP A 54 35.80 -2.39 43.57
N VAL A 55 35.05 -3.12 44.42
CA VAL A 55 35.30 -3.87 45.67
C VAL A 55 34.22 -4.95 45.90
N LYS A 56 34.69 -6.15 46.29
CA LYS A 56 34.18 -7.20 47.22
C LYS A 56 32.68 -7.58 47.33
N ASN A 57 32.50 -8.90 47.17
CA ASN A 57 31.50 -9.81 47.75
C ASN A 57 31.07 -9.49 49.19
N THR A 58 29.77 -9.54 49.49
CA THR A 58 29.11 -10.61 50.28
C THR A 58 27.57 -10.41 50.37
N LYS A 59 26.81 -11.48 50.06
CA LYS A 59 25.44 -11.78 50.56
C LYS A 59 25.58 -12.66 51.82
N PRO A 60 24.52 -13.06 52.58
CA PRO A 60 23.19 -12.49 52.89
C PRO A 60 22.87 -12.50 54.42
N GLY A 61 21.79 -11.84 54.90
CA GLY A 61 21.26 -12.09 56.25
C GLY A 61 20.16 -11.13 56.76
N ILE A 62 19.02 -11.71 57.13
CA ILE A 62 17.91 -11.17 57.95
C ILE A 62 17.73 -12.20 59.12
N PRO A 63 17.16 -11.95 60.34
CA PRO A 63 16.48 -10.78 60.95
C PRO A 63 16.90 -10.43 62.41
N LYS A 64 16.45 -9.27 62.95
CA LYS A 64 15.56 -9.15 64.17
C LYS A 64 15.60 -7.77 64.89
N LYS A 65 14.38 -7.24 65.07
CA LYS A 65 13.72 -6.58 66.24
C LYS A 65 14.39 -5.49 67.11
N ALA A 66 13.64 -4.37 67.17
CA ALA A 66 13.01 -3.69 68.33
C ALA A 66 13.74 -2.61 69.14
N GLY A 67 12.98 -1.52 69.39
CA GLY A 67 13.22 -0.39 70.29
C GLY A 67 13.35 0.95 69.53
N GLU A 68 12.75 2.08 69.86
CA GLU A 68 11.69 2.54 70.76
C GLU A 68 11.34 3.99 70.29
N LYS A 69 10.19 4.54 70.68
CA LYS A 69 9.61 5.81 70.18
C LYS A 69 10.42 7.05 70.69
N GLN A 70 10.37 8.28 70.15
CA GLN A 70 9.22 9.20 69.91
C GLN A 70 9.76 10.57 69.31
N PRO A 71 8.97 11.66 69.11
CA PRO A 71 8.87 12.39 67.83
C PRO A 71 9.44 13.83 67.83
N LYS A 72 9.65 14.46 66.66
CA LYS A 72 9.70 15.94 66.56
C LYS A 72 9.31 16.45 65.17
N LYS A 73 8.52 17.53 65.18
CA LYS A 73 7.72 18.09 64.08
C LYS A 73 8.57 18.83 63.02
N THR A 74 7.90 19.04 61.87
CA THR A 74 8.04 20.10 60.86
C THR A 74 8.96 19.86 59.65
N LYS A 75 8.35 19.55 58.50
CA LYS A 75 8.80 20.05 57.18
C LYS A 75 7.59 20.36 56.27
N LYS A 76 6.89 21.45 56.57
CA LYS A 76 5.81 22.02 55.73
C LYS A 76 6.31 22.51 54.34
N MET A 77 7.63 22.51 54.10
CA MET A 77 8.24 22.77 52.79
C MET A 77 8.21 21.59 51.81
N ARG A 78 8.18 20.33 52.30
CA ARG A 78 8.30 19.14 51.42
C ARG A 78 7.00 18.86 50.66
N ALA A 79 5.85 19.16 51.27
CA ALA A 79 4.54 18.98 50.66
C ALA A 79 4.29 19.95 49.49
N LYS A 80 4.66 21.23 49.59
CA LYS A 80 4.52 22.19 48.48
C LYS A 80 5.38 21.79 47.28
N ARG A 81 6.62 21.33 47.50
CA ARG A 81 7.48 20.78 46.44
C ARG A 81 6.90 19.50 45.83
N LEU A 82 6.32 18.61 46.64
CA LEU A 82 5.62 17.40 46.18
C LEU A 82 4.38 17.71 45.34
N VAL A 83 3.59 18.72 45.72
CA VAL A 83 2.41 19.17 44.96
C VAL A 83 2.83 19.79 43.63
N VAL A 84 3.89 20.61 43.61
CA VAL A 84 4.42 21.19 42.37
C VAL A 84 4.98 20.10 41.45
N VAL A 85 5.74 19.14 41.98
CA VAL A 85 6.26 18.00 41.20
C VAL A 85 5.11 17.14 40.68
N SER A 86 4.09 16.86 41.49
CA SER A 86 2.90 16.12 41.05
C SER A 86 2.13 16.87 39.95
N LEU A 87 1.99 18.18 40.06
CA LEU A 87 1.34 19.01 39.04
C LEU A 87 2.14 19.01 37.72
N CYS A 88 3.47 19.11 37.80
CA CYS A 88 4.34 19.01 36.63
C CYS A 88 4.30 17.62 35.98
N VAL A 89 4.20 16.55 36.77
CA VAL A 89 4.05 15.18 36.25
C VAL A 89 2.70 15.01 35.56
N ILE A 90 1.61 15.54 36.13
CA ILE A 90 0.29 15.50 35.49
C ILE A 90 0.29 16.30 34.19
N LEU A 91 0.89 17.51 34.19
CA LEU A 91 1.04 18.32 32.97
C LEU A 91 1.88 17.59 31.91
N ALA A 92 2.97 16.94 32.29
CA ALA A 92 3.78 16.15 31.37
C ALA A 92 3.00 14.96 30.78
N LEU A 93 2.20 14.26 31.60
CA LEU A 93 1.35 13.17 31.13
C LEU A 93 0.23 13.66 30.20
N LEU A 94 -0.32 14.86 30.41
CA LEU A 94 -1.31 15.46 29.51
C LEU A 94 -0.68 15.86 28.17
N VAL A 95 0.54 16.40 28.18
CA VAL A 95 1.29 16.74 26.94
C VAL A 95 1.64 15.47 26.16
N VAL A 96 2.15 14.44 26.83
CA VAL A 96 2.47 13.15 26.19
C VAL A 96 1.20 12.46 25.71
N GLY A 97 0.14 12.42 26.51
CA GLY A 97 -1.15 11.84 26.13
C GLY A 97 -1.80 12.56 24.95
N GLY A 98 -1.74 13.90 24.92
CA GLY A 98 -2.20 14.70 23.79
C GLY A 98 -1.34 14.48 22.53
N SER A 99 -0.03 14.33 22.67
CA SER A 99 0.87 14.02 21.54
C SER A 99 0.61 12.62 20.98
N VAL A 100 0.35 11.62 21.83
CA VAL A 100 0.02 10.26 21.40
C VAL A 100 -1.36 10.23 20.74
N ALA A 101 -2.36 10.92 21.30
CA ALA A 101 -3.68 11.03 20.70
C ALA A 101 -3.64 11.78 19.36
N GLY A 102 -2.85 12.85 19.25
CA GLY A 102 -2.63 13.57 18.00
C GLY A 102 -1.90 12.72 16.97
N LEU A 103 -0.94 11.90 17.38
CA LEU A 103 -0.27 10.95 16.50
C LEU A 103 -1.21 9.83 16.05
N ILE A 104 -2.05 9.30 16.94
CA ILE A 104 -3.09 8.31 16.60
C ILE A 104 -4.10 8.93 15.63
N TYR A 105 -4.51 10.18 15.83
CA TYR A 105 -5.39 10.89 14.89
C TYR A 105 -4.71 11.16 13.55
N TYR A 106 -3.42 11.50 13.54
CA TYR A 106 -2.64 11.66 12.31
C TYR A 106 -2.44 10.33 11.57
N LEU A 107 -2.20 9.24 12.30
CA LEU A 107 -2.01 7.90 11.73
C LEU A 107 -3.32 7.24 11.30
N LEU A 108 -4.43 7.47 12.00
CA LEU A 108 -5.77 6.94 11.65
C LEU A 108 -6.56 7.88 10.72
N GLY A 109 -6.24 9.17 10.70
CA GLY A 109 -6.83 10.17 9.81
C GLY A 109 -6.28 10.08 8.38
N ASN A 110 -5.13 9.41 8.21
CA ASN A 110 -4.62 8.94 6.91
C ASN A 110 -5.16 7.56 6.54
N ASN A 111 -6.36 7.20 7.03
CA ASN A 111 -7.16 6.18 6.36
C ASN A 111 -7.63 6.80 5.04
N GLU A 112 -6.77 6.74 4.01
CA GLU A 112 -7.27 6.51 2.67
C GLU A 112 -8.28 5.37 2.81
N GLU A 113 -9.52 5.63 2.42
CA GLU A 113 -10.45 4.55 2.15
C GLU A 113 -9.72 3.62 1.20
N GLN A 114 -9.22 2.50 1.72
CA GLN A 114 -8.90 1.36 0.89
C GLN A 114 -10.25 0.87 0.38
N VAL A 115 -10.72 1.52 -0.68
CA VAL A 115 -11.57 0.89 -1.67
C VAL A 115 -10.84 -0.41 -1.96
N LYS A 116 -11.41 -1.53 -1.50
CA LYS A 116 -11.01 -2.83 -1.98
C LYS A 116 -11.10 -2.73 -3.49
N ALA A 117 -9.96 -2.55 -4.16
CA ALA A 117 -9.88 -2.61 -5.59
C ALA A 117 -10.37 -4.00 -5.95
N GLU A 118 -11.64 -4.11 -6.34
CA GLU A 118 -12.04 -5.21 -7.19
C GLU A 118 -11.03 -5.20 -8.32
N LYS A 119 -10.42 -6.36 -8.55
CA LYS A 119 -9.41 -6.56 -9.57
C LYS A 119 -10.13 -6.54 -10.92
N THR A 120 -10.78 -5.44 -11.27
CA THR A 120 -11.31 -5.20 -12.60
C THR A 120 -10.11 -5.08 -13.51
N ASP A 121 -9.96 -6.04 -14.40
CA ASP A 121 -8.98 -5.98 -15.47
C ASP A 121 -9.48 -4.89 -16.42
N VAL A 122 -8.85 -3.72 -16.34
CA VAL A 122 -9.24 -2.51 -17.05
C VAL A 122 -8.06 -2.06 -17.89
N PHE A 123 -8.34 -1.82 -19.16
CA PHE A 123 -7.35 -1.34 -20.13
C PHE A 123 -7.86 -0.05 -20.78
N SER A 124 -7.07 1.02 -20.66
CA SER A 124 -7.46 2.35 -21.15
C SER A 124 -6.74 2.67 -22.45
N LEU A 125 -7.46 3.36 -23.33
CA LEU A 125 -7.10 3.70 -24.69
C LEU A 125 -7.52 5.14 -24.98
N THR A 126 -6.81 5.76 -25.90
CA THR A 126 -7.17 7.06 -26.49
C THR A 126 -7.53 6.88 -27.96
N SER A 127 -8.24 7.85 -28.53
CA SER A 127 -8.74 7.78 -29.91
C SER A 127 -7.65 7.67 -30.97
N ASP A 128 -6.42 8.13 -30.70
CA ASP A 128 -5.26 7.99 -31.58
C ASP A 128 -4.78 6.53 -31.74
N GLN A 129 -5.14 5.65 -30.81
CA GLN A 129 -4.83 4.23 -30.90
C GLN A 129 -5.82 3.47 -31.78
N ILE A 130 -6.92 4.09 -32.22
CA ILE A 130 -7.92 3.45 -33.08
C ILE A 130 -7.45 3.51 -34.54
N VAL A 131 -7.29 2.33 -35.15
CA VAL A 131 -6.75 2.19 -36.51
C VAL A 131 -7.87 2.13 -37.55
N ASP A 132 -8.86 1.28 -37.32
CA ASP A 132 -9.96 1.03 -38.24
C ASP A 132 -11.19 0.50 -37.48
N VAL A 133 -12.37 0.73 -38.05
CA VAL A 133 -13.64 0.18 -37.56
C VAL A 133 -14.13 -0.80 -38.62
N TYR A 134 -14.13 -2.08 -38.32
CA TYR A 134 -14.47 -3.12 -39.28
C TYR A 134 -15.98 -3.15 -39.54
N ASP A 135 -16.76 -3.24 -38.47
CA ASP A 135 -18.23 -3.20 -38.41
C ASP A 135 -18.68 -2.47 -37.12
N GLY A 136 -19.97 -2.53 -36.78
CA GLY A 136 -20.48 -1.80 -35.62
C GLY A 136 -19.96 -2.30 -34.28
N ASP A 137 -19.59 -3.57 -34.16
CA ASP A 137 -19.15 -4.18 -32.89
C ASP A 137 -17.66 -4.56 -32.87
N THR A 138 -16.94 -4.37 -33.96
CA THR A 138 -15.53 -4.76 -34.10
C THR A 138 -14.70 -3.61 -34.65
N PHE A 139 -13.67 -3.22 -33.90
CA PHE A 139 -12.67 -2.22 -34.30
C PHE A 139 -11.26 -2.74 -34.05
N LYS A 140 -10.27 -2.01 -34.53
CA LYS A 140 -8.85 -2.35 -34.40
C LYS A 140 -8.08 -1.25 -33.71
N ILE A 141 -7.09 -1.66 -32.94
CA ILE A 141 -6.22 -0.76 -32.20
C ILE A 141 -4.75 -1.08 -32.43
N ASP A 142 -3.90 -0.07 -32.24
CA ASP A 142 -2.45 -0.23 -32.16
C ASP A 142 -1.96 -0.01 -30.73
N LEU A 143 -1.08 -0.92 -30.29
CA LEU A 143 -0.38 -0.86 -29.00
C LEU A 143 1.13 -0.66 -29.24
N PRO A 144 1.62 0.58 -29.38
CA PRO A 144 2.99 0.85 -29.84
C PRO A 144 4.08 0.36 -28.90
N SER A 145 3.75 0.11 -27.63
CA SER A 145 4.69 -0.45 -26.63
C SER A 145 4.74 -1.98 -26.64
N GLN A 146 3.94 -2.65 -27.47
CA GLN A 146 3.88 -4.09 -27.59
C GLN A 146 4.58 -4.56 -28.88
N HIS A 147 5.00 -5.83 -28.90
CA HIS A 147 5.58 -6.40 -30.12
C HIS A 147 4.53 -6.39 -31.25
N PRO A 148 4.89 -6.04 -32.51
CA PRO A 148 3.95 -5.91 -33.64
C PRO A 148 2.94 -7.06 -33.79
N LEU A 149 3.41 -8.31 -33.62
CA LEU A 149 2.55 -9.51 -33.63
C LEU A 149 1.35 -9.46 -32.66
N PHE A 150 1.47 -8.74 -31.55
CA PHE A 150 0.45 -8.60 -30.51
C PHE A 150 -0.13 -7.18 -30.42
N GLY A 151 0.58 -6.19 -30.96
CA GLY A 151 0.26 -4.78 -30.81
C GLY A 151 -0.34 -4.13 -32.03
N ASP A 152 0.02 -4.55 -33.24
CA ASP A 152 -0.46 -3.93 -34.47
C ASP A 152 -1.79 -4.53 -34.90
N ASP A 153 -2.73 -3.70 -35.35
CA ASP A 153 -4.02 -4.12 -35.93
C ASP A 153 -4.84 -5.04 -34.98
N LEU A 154 -4.68 -4.91 -33.66
CA LEU A 154 -5.31 -5.79 -32.69
C LEU A 154 -6.83 -5.61 -32.71
N SER A 155 -7.55 -6.66 -33.11
CA SER A 155 -9.01 -6.64 -33.20
C SER A 155 -9.66 -6.71 -31.82
N ILE A 156 -10.55 -5.76 -31.54
CA ILE A 156 -11.39 -5.69 -30.35
C ILE A 156 -12.84 -5.90 -30.78
N ARG A 157 -13.52 -6.89 -30.20
CA ARG A 157 -14.96 -7.10 -30.35
C ARG A 157 -15.69 -6.70 -29.08
N VAL A 158 -16.73 -5.89 -29.23
CA VAL A 158 -17.62 -5.47 -28.15
C VAL A 158 -18.39 -6.70 -27.64
N LEU A 159 -18.28 -6.94 -26.34
CA LEU A 159 -18.95 -8.04 -25.65
C LEU A 159 -20.47 -7.78 -25.56
N GLY A 160 -21.26 -8.85 -25.68
CA GLY A 160 -22.70 -8.84 -25.39
C GLY A 160 -23.58 -8.35 -26.53
N ILE A 161 -23.00 -7.97 -27.67
CA ILE A 161 -23.74 -7.49 -28.83
C ILE A 161 -23.33 -8.17 -30.13
N ASP A 162 -24.25 -8.11 -31.10
CA ASP A 162 -24.01 -8.37 -32.51
C ASP A 162 -24.55 -7.19 -33.31
N THR A 163 -23.89 -6.86 -34.41
CA THR A 163 -24.29 -5.83 -35.38
C THR A 163 -24.50 -6.45 -36.76
N PRO A 164 -25.28 -5.84 -37.66
CA PRO A 164 -25.51 -6.41 -38.98
C PRO A 164 -24.19 -6.49 -39.75
N GLU A 165 -23.95 -7.64 -40.37
CA GLU A 165 -22.71 -7.90 -41.10
C GLU A 165 -22.64 -7.09 -42.40
N MET A 166 -21.47 -6.50 -42.67
CA MET A 166 -21.21 -5.72 -43.90
C MET A 166 -21.41 -6.53 -45.20
N LYS A 167 -21.28 -7.86 -45.10
CA LYS A 167 -21.49 -8.81 -46.20
C LYS A 167 -22.90 -9.44 -46.18
N GLY A 168 -23.86 -8.76 -45.54
CA GLY A 168 -25.25 -9.18 -45.47
C GLY A 168 -25.92 -9.39 -46.84
N THR A 169 -27.01 -10.14 -46.82
CA THR A 169 -27.71 -10.62 -48.03
C THR A 169 -28.56 -9.55 -48.71
N SER A 170 -29.16 -8.62 -47.96
CA SER A 170 -30.02 -7.55 -48.51
C SER A 170 -29.33 -6.18 -48.43
N ASP A 171 -29.77 -5.25 -49.29
CA ASP A 171 -29.24 -3.88 -49.29
C ASP A 171 -29.68 -3.09 -48.05
N GLU A 172 -30.83 -3.42 -47.46
CA GLU A 172 -31.30 -2.85 -46.19
C GLU A 172 -30.36 -3.24 -45.04
N ILE A 173 -29.97 -4.51 -44.94
CA ILE A 173 -29.03 -4.99 -43.91
C ILE A 173 -27.66 -4.32 -44.10
N LYS A 174 -27.19 -4.17 -45.34
CA LYS A 174 -25.92 -3.47 -45.60
C LYS A 174 -26.01 -1.98 -45.23
N ALA A 175 -27.15 -1.33 -45.47
CA ALA A 175 -27.33 0.07 -45.07
C ALA A 175 -27.27 0.21 -43.55
N LEU A 176 -27.93 -0.70 -42.82
CA LEU A 176 -27.89 -0.75 -41.36
C LEU A 176 -26.50 -1.08 -40.82
N ALA A 177 -25.78 -2.01 -41.46
CA ALA A 177 -24.39 -2.34 -41.13
C ALA A 177 -23.47 -1.11 -41.28
N ASN A 178 -23.62 -0.37 -42.38
CA ASN A 178 -22.88 0.87 -42.60
C ASN A 178 -23.24 1.94 -41.56
N GLN A 179 -24.51 2.04 -41.16
CA GLN A 179 -24.95 2.97 -40.11
C GLN A 179 -24.30 2.63 -38.77
N ALA A 180 -24.32 1.34 -38.37
CA ALA A 180 -23.67 0.86 -37.16
C ALA A 180 -22.16 1.14 -37.17
N LYS A 181 -21.47 0.79 -38.26
CA LYS A 181 -20.04 1.07 -38.45
C LYS A 181 -19.71 2.56 -38.32
N ASN A 182 -20.45 3.41 -39.03
CA ASN A 182 -20.20 4.85 -39.02
C ASN A 182 -20.43 5.44 -37.63
N ARG A 183 -21.46 4.97 -36.92
CA ARG A 183 -21.75 5.42 -35.56
C ARG A 183 -20.65 5.03 -34.59
N THR A 184 -20.19 3.79 -34.63
CA THR A 184 -19.06 3.34 -33.81
C THR A 184 -17.80 4.15 -34.12
N GLN A 185 -17.52 4.44 -35.40
CA GLN A 185 -16.38 5.25 -35.79
C GLN A 185 -16.46 6.69 -35.28
N GLU A 186 -17.65 7.31 -35.31
CA GLU A 186 -17.88 8.64 -34.75
C GLU A 186 -17.62 8.65 -33.24
N LEU A 187 -18.27 7.75 -32.51
CA LEU A 187 -18.13 7.63 -31.05
C LEU A 187 -16.67 7.39 -30.62
N LEU A 188 -15.95 6.49 -31.29
CA LEU A 188 -14.55 6.19 -30.96
C LEU A 188 -13.60 7.33 -31.33
N ARG A 189 -13.89 8.09 -32.39
CA ARG A 189 -13.04 9.21 -32.82
C ARG A 189 -13.18 10.42 -31.89
N GLU A 190 -14.39 10.69 -31.42
CA GLU A 190 -14.70 11.82 -30.54
C GLU A 190 -14.38 11.53 -29.08
N ALA A 191 -14.10 10.27 -28.73
CA ALA A 191 -13.78 9.85 -27.37
C ALA A 191 -12.50 10.51 -26.84
N ASP A 192 -12.59 11.06 -25.64
CA ASP A 192 -11.42 11.48 -24.86
C ASP A 192 -10.77 10.25 -24.19
N LEU A 193 -11.60 9.33 -23.69
CA LEU A 193 -11.18 8.11 -23.01
C LEU A 193 -12.01 6.90 -23.45
N ILE A 194 -11.31 5.86 -23.90
CA ILE A 194 -11.89 4.56 -24.21
C ILE A 194 -11.39 3.56 -23.17
N VAL A 195 -12.30 2.79 -22.57
CA VAL A 195 -11.97 1.82 -21.53
C VAL A 195 -12.50 0.45 -21.93
N LEU A 196 -11.59 -0.52 -22.06
CA LEU A 196 -11.91 -1.92 -22.19
C LEU A 196 -11.98 -2.54 -20.78
N LYS A 197 -13.16 -3.03 -20.39
CA LYS A 197 -13.32 -3.75 -19.12
C LYS A 197 -13.45 -5.25 -19.39
N ASN A 198 -12.91 -6.03 -18.47
CA ASN A 198 -12.93 -7.50 -18.53
C ASN A 198 -12.43 -8.04 -19.89
N PRO A 199 -11.27 -7.58 -20.39
CA PRO A 199 -10.77 -8.05 -21.67
C PRO A 199 -10.42 -9.54 -21.62
N GLU A 200 -10.99 -10.29 -22.54
CA GLU A 200 -10.75 -11.73 -22.68
C GLU A 200 -10.20 -12.07 -24.06
N ARG A 201 -9.52 -13.22 -24.14
CA ARG A 201 -9.04 -13.72 -25.43
C ARG A 201 -10.18 -14.37 -26.21
N GLY A 202 -10.54 -13.75 -27.34
CA GLY A 202 -11.51 -14.31 -28.26
C GLY A 202 -10.92 -15.37 -29.21
N LYS A 203 -11.80 -15.99 -29.99
CA LYS A 203 -11.41 -16.80 -31.16
C LYS A 203 -10.68 -15.93 -32.20
N TYR A 204 -9.80 -16.53 -33.00
CA TYR A 204 -9.09 -15.84 -34.10
C TYR A 204 -8.18 -14.69 -33.65
N PHE A 205 -7.51 -14.82 -32.50
CA PHE A 205 -6.54 -13.84 -31.99
C PHE A 205 -7.11 -12.45 -31.64
N ARG A 206 -8.44 -12.26 -31.60
CA ARG A 206 -9.08 -11.02 -31.14
C ARG A 206 -9.19 -10.92 -29.63
N VAL A 207 -9.43 -9.71 -29.13
CA VAL A 207 -9.87 -9.45 -27.76
C VAL A 207 -11.40 -9.27 -27.76
N VAL A 208 -12.07 -9.78 -26.74
CA VAL A 208 -13.49 -9.51 -26.48
C VAL A 208 -13.57 -8.74 -25.16
N ALA A 209 -14.24 -7.59 -25.14
CA ALA A 209 -14.30 -6.75 -23.95
C ALA A 209 -15.58 -5.93 -23.91
N GLU A 210 -15.98 -5.51 -22.72
CA GLU A 210 -16.92 -4.40 -22.58
C GLU A 210 -16.21 -3.11 -22.95
N VAL A 211 -16.83 -2.31 -23.82
CA VAL A 211 -16.22 -1.07 -24.33
C VAL A 211 -16.99 0.12 -23.79
N TRP A 212 -16.29 0.98 -23.08
CA TRP A 212 -16.84 2.19 -22.48
C TRP A 212 -16.16 3.42 -23.09
N ILE A 213 -16.95 4.40 -23.49
CA ILE A 213 -16.51 5.66 -24.10
C ILE A 213 -16.96 6.77 -23.17
N ASP A 214 -16.01 7.51 -22.58
CA ASP A 214 -16.28 8.65 -21.68
C ASP A 214 -17.27 8.34 -20.53
N GLY A 215 -17.28 7.08 -20.08
CA GLY A 215 -18.15 6.61 -19.00
C GLY A 215 -19.48 6.00 -19.45
N GLU A 216 -19.76 5.93 -20.76
CA GLU A 216 -20.96 5.30 -21.32
C GLU A 216 -20.63 4.01 -22.09
N SER A 217 -21.51 3.00 -22.02
CA SER A 217 -21.29 1.73 -22.71
C SER A 217 -21.56 1.85 -24.21
N LEU A 218 -20.57 1.55 -25.05
CA LEU A 218 -20.72 1.51 -26.51
C LEU A 218 -21.80 0.51 -26.93
N GLY A 219 -21.85 -0.65 -26.28
CA GLY A 219 -22.85 -1.68 -26.59
C GLY A 219 -24.28 -1.21 -26.31
N GLU A 220 -24.50 -0.51 -25.19
CA GLU A 220 -25.82 0.03 -24.86
C GLU A 220 -26.22 1.21 -25.77
N MET A 221 -25.26 2.07 -26.14
CA MET A 221 -25.52 3.14 -27.12
C MET A 221 -26.00 2.57 -28.45
N LEU A 222 -25.29 1.59 -29.00
CA LEU A 222 -25.67 0.97 -30.29
C LEU A 222 -27.02 0.24 -30.20
N LYS A 223 -27.29 -0.45 -29.10
CA LYS A 223 -28.60 -1.10 -28.88
C LYS A 223 -29.73 -0.08 -28.76
N GLY A 224 -29.51 1.01 -28.02
CA GLY A 224 -30.49 2.10 -27.88
C GLY A 224 -30.84 2.79 -29.20
N GLU A 225 -29.91 2.82 -30.14
CA GLU A 225 -30.10 3.34 -31.49
C GLU A 225 -30.64 2.30 -32.50
N GLY A 226 -30.86 1.05 -32.07
CA GLY A 226 -31.34 -0.04 -32.93
C GLY A 226 -30.28 -0.57 -33.91
N LEU A 227 -29.00 -0.29 -33.65
CA LEU A 227 -27.85 -0.66 -34.48
C LEU A 227 -27.17 -1.95 -34.02
N ALA A 228 -27.53 -2.45 -32.82
CA ALA A 228 -27.05 -3.70 -32.26
C ALA A 228 -28.20 -4.51 -31.62
N LYS A 229 -28.01 -5.83 -31.54
CA LYS A 229 -28.89 -6.77 -30.81
C LYS A 229 -28.06 -7.52 -29.77
N ASP A 230 -28.72 -7.98 -28.70
CA ASP A 230 -28.04 -8.79 -27.68
C ASP A 230 -27.52 -10.11 -28.28
N TYR A 231 -26.27 -10.44 -27.97
CA TYR A 231 -25.62 -11.68 -28.40
C TYR A 231 -24.53 -12.07 -27.42
N ASP A 232 -24.63 -13.28 -26.87
CA ASP A 232 -23.71 -13.81 -25.87
C ASP A 232 -22.39 -14.36 -26.46
N GLY A 233 -22.25 -14.36 -27.80
CA GLY A 233 -21.09 -14.93 -28.48
C GLY A 233 -21.19 -16.44 -28.73
N GLU A 234 -22.29 -17.07 -28.33
CA GLU A 234 -22.57 -18.49 -28.48
C GLU A 234 -23.85 -18.72 -29.32
N GLY A 235 -23.97 -19.90 -29.91
CA GLY A 235 -25.16 -20.26 -30.68
C GLY A 235 -25.38 -19.44 -31.95
N ALA A 236 -26.65 -19.35 -32.34
CA ALA A 236 -27.08 -18.66 -33.56
C ALA A 236 -27.11 -17.14 -33.34
N ARG A 237 -26.64 -16.40 -34.33
CA ARG A 237 -26.71 -14.93 -34.35
C ARG A 237 -28.16 -14.45 -34.46
N PRO A 238 -28.46 -13.26 -33.93
CA PRO A 238 -29.78 -12.66 -34.11
C PRO A 238 -30.06 -12.39 -35.60
N GLU A 239 -31.32 -12.54 -36.01
CA GLU A 239 -31.75 -12.18 -37.36
C GLU A 239 -31.83 -10.66 -37.50
N TRP A 240 -31.47 -10.13 -38.67
CA TRP A 240 -31.44 -8.69 -38.99
C TRP A 240 -32.50 -8.32 -40.01
#